data_AF-A0A853DLL1-F1
#
_entry.id   AF-A0A853DLL1-F1
#
_cell.length_a   1.000
_cell.length_b   1.000
_cell.length_c   1.000
_cell.angle_alpha   90.00
_cell.angle_beta   90.00
_cell.angle_gamma   90.00
#
_symmetry.space_group_name_H-M   'P 1'
#
loop_
_entity.id
_entity.type
_entity.pdbx_description
1 polymer ?
#
loop_
_entity_poly.entity_id
_entity_poly.type
_entity_poly.pdbx_seq_one_letter_code
_entity_poly.pdbx_strand_id
1 'polypeptide(L)'
;MKRTGPSRRVIAGHIAWTVPVIAIGAAAPAEAASPPVTLTPAVGSTQYSIPAGTTKLTYTIVGAGGANASTAVTGGSGATISGTITLPGTATTITVVVGGVGGAAGVGTGGAGYGNGGSTSADLGRGGGGGTAILDSTGKPFVVAGGGGGAVAASSSGYNASGTAGGSATPNPNAGGTVTLTPTAGGTALTAVGGAAPSGATGGAGGNGATGTGSPTTRYNGNAGGNNGTGANGGGNGGTGVTIPTSASGGTRVVGTGGGGGGYAGGGSGAGGAVTGTNYAAYGGAGASGSSYTAGAGNTVTSSGSANNAAQNGSATITY
;
A
#
# COMPACT_ATOMS: atom_id res chain seq x y z
N MET A 1 -3.36 -111.41 12.98
CA MET A 1 -2.88 -110.76 11.74
C MET A 1 -3.52 -109.39 11.59
N LYS A 2 -2.66 -108.38 11.31
CA LYS A 2 -2.84 -107.05 10.68
C LYS A 2 -3.93 -106.05 11.15
N ARG A 3 -3.42 -104.97 11.79
CA ARG A 3 -3.93 -103.58 11.81
C ARG A 3 -4.05 -103.00 10.39
N THR A 4 -4.96 -102.03 10.20
CA THR A 4 -4.72 -100.81 9.38
C THR A 4 -5.84 -99.75 9.58
N GLY A 5 -5.51 -98.68 10.32
CA GLY A 5 -5.73 -97.25 10.00
C GLY A 5 -7.15 -96.61 9.92
N PRO A 6 -7.35 -95.39 10.49
CA PRO A 6 -8.55 -94.59 10.27
C PRO A 6 -8.53 -93.85 8.91
N SER A 7 -9.68 -93.83 8.23
CA SER A 7 -9.90 -93.13 6.94
C SER A 7 -10.35 -91.68 7.16
N ARG A 8 -9.61 -90.73 6.57
CA ARG A 8 -9.90 -89.30 6.55
C ARG A 8 -10.91 -88.98 5.43
N ARG A 9 -12.08 -88.43 5.76
CA ARG A 9 -12.85 -87.61 4.81
C ARG A 9 -13.57 -86.46 5.51
N VAL A 10 -12.79 -85.39 5.67
CA VAL A 10 -13.10 -83.96 5.57
C VAL A 10 -14.50 -83.50 6.00
N ILE A 11 -14.54 -82.88 7.19
CA ILE A 11 -15.57 -81.92 7.60
C ILE A 11 -15.33 -80.62 6.80
N ALA A 12 -16.18 -80.33 5.82
CA ALA A 12 -16.23 -79.01 5.21
C ALA A 12 -17.20 -78.15 6.04
N GLY A 13 -16.63 -77.34 6.94
CA GLY A 13 -17.35 -76.30 7.65
C GLY A 13 -17.67 -75.14 6.73
N HIS A 14 -18.92 -74.70 6.74
CA HIS A 14 -19.26 -73.35 6.33
C HIS A 14 -19.41 -72.51 7.60
N ILE A 15 -18.27 -71.89 7.95
CA ILE A 15 -18.17 -70.82 8.92
C ILE A 15 -19.03 -69.66 8.41
N ALA A 16 -20.01 -69.26 9.20
CA ALA A 16 -20.76 -68.03 8.98
C ALA A 16 -19.77 -66.86 9.06
N TRP A 17 -19.62 -66.12 7.97
CA TRP A 17 -18.75 -64.95 7.93
C TRP A 17 -19.41 -63.83 8.72
N THR A 18 -19.03 -63.66 9.99
CA THR A 18 -19.25 -62.41 10.71
C THR A 18 -18.34 -61.37 10.06
N VAL A 19 -18.90 -60.53 9.19
CA VAL A 19 -18.21 -59.33 8.71
C VAL A 19 -17.98 -58.43 9.94
N PRO A 20 -16.73 -58.12 10.32
CA PRO A 20 -16.50 -57.10 11.32
C PRO A 20 -16.97 -55.78 10.72
N VAL A 21 -18.08 -55.25 11.21
CA VAL A 21 -18.42 -53.85 10.98
C VAL A 21 -17.40 -53.05 11.79
N ILE A 22 -16.28 -52.72 11.17
CA ILE A 22 -15.39 -51.69 11.66
C ILE A 22 -16.14 -50.38 11.42
N ALA A 23 -16.89 -49.93 12.43
CA ALA A 23 -17.35 -48.56 12.49
C ALA A 23 -16.09 -47.68 12.59
N ILE A 24 -15.60 -47.22 11.44
CA ILE A 24 -14.63 -46.13 11.40
C ILE A 24 -15.40 -44.91 11.89
N GLY A 25 -15.38 -44.69 13.20
CA GLY A 25 -15.71 -43.39 13.76
C GLY A 25 -14.68 -42.43 13.21
N ALA A 26 -15.02 -41.74 12.12
CA ALA A 26 -14.29 -40.55 11.75
C ALA A 26 -14.39 -39.65 12.98
N ALA A 27 -13.28 -39.48 13.68
CA ALA A 27 -13.17 -38.42 14.67
C ALA A 27 -13.42 -37.14 13.87
N ALA A 28 -14.66 -36.65 13.91
CA ALA A 28 -14.95 -35.31 13.48
C ALA A 28 -13.99 -34.45 14.30
N PRO A 29 -13.07 -33.70 13.68
CA PRO A 29 -12.25 -32.79 14.44
C PRO A 29 -13.24 -31.92 15.21
N ALA A 30 -13.21 -32.04 16.53
CA ALA A 30 -13.78 -31.03 17.39
C ALA A 30 -12.90 -29.79 17.19
N GLU A 31 -13.08 -29.11 16.06
CA GLU A 31 -12.80 -27.68 16.00
C GLU A 31 -13.73 -27.10 17.05
N ALA A 32 -13.21 -26.93 18.25
CA ALA A 32 -13.75 -25.98 19.20
C ALA A 32 -13.60 -24.61 18.51
N ALA A 33 -14.53 -24.32 17.60
CA ALA A 33 -14.67 -23.05 16.95
C ALA A 33 -15.05 -22.07 18.06
N SER A 34 -14.04 -21.49 18.70
CA SER A 34 -14.22 -20.30 19.51
C SER A 34 -15.00 -19.29 18.65
N PRO A 35 -15.93 -18.51 19.23
CA PRO A 35 -16.60 -17.47 18.48
C PRO A 35 -15.54 -16.58 17.81
N PRO A 36 -15.71 -16.25 16.52
CA PRO A 36 -14.75 -15.41 15.83
C PRO A 36 -14.58 -14.08 16.56
N VAL A 37 -13.33 -13.71 16.85
CA VAL A 37 -13.01 -12.42 17.48
C VAL A 37 -12.62 -11.43 16.41
N THR A 38 -13.39 -10.35 16.25
CA THR A 38 -13.08 -9.28 15.29
C THR A 38 -12.30 -8.14 15.95
N LEU A 39 -11.16 -7.78 15.34
CA LEU A 39 -10.32 -6.65 15.75
C LEU A 39 -10.37 -5.53 14.71
N THR A 40 -10.53 -4.28 15.16
CA THR A 40 -10.50 -3.05 14.34
C THR A 40 -9.47 -2.05 14.89
N PRO A 41 -8.18 -2.20 14.54
CA PRO A 41 -7.12 -1.35 15.07
C PRO A 41 -7.26 0.10 14.60
N ALA A 42 -6.89 1.05 15.46
CA ALA A 42 -6.76 2.45 15.10
C ALA A 42 -5.43 2.72 14.37
N VAL A 43 -5.30 3.91 13.76
CA VAL A 43 -4.05 4.39 13.16
C VAL A 43 -2.88 4.26 14.14
N GLY A 44 -1.73 3.82 13.65
CA GLY A 44 -0.55 3.54 14.47
C GLY A 44 -0.26 2.05 14.56
N SER A 45 0.49 1.65 15.59
CA SER A 45 0.91 0.27 15.79
C SER A 45 0.23 -0.31 17.03
N THR A 46 -0.40 -1.48 16.88
CA THR A 46 -1.07 -2.18 17.99
C THR A 46 -0.75 -3.66 17.96
N GLN A 47 -0.43 -4.22 19.12
CA GLN A 47 -0.07 -5.62 19.28
C GLN A 47 -1.28 -6.43 19.80
N TYR A 48 -1.47 -7.64 19.28
CA TYR A 48 -2.55 -8.53 19.67
C TYR A 48 -2.03 -9.93 19.98
N SER A 49 -2.49 -10.50 21.09
CA SER A 49 -2.22 -11.89 21.46
C SER A 49 -3.29 -12.82 20.86
N ILE A 50 -2.84 -13.79 20.08
CA ILE A 50 -3.66 -14.82 19.47
C ILE A 50 -3.57 -16.09 20.34
N PRO A 51 -4.70 -16.61 20.86
CA PRO A 51 -4.71 -17.81 21.70
C PRO A 51 -4.24 -19.05 20.95
N ALA A 52 -3.70 -20.02 21.70
CA ALA A 52 -3.42 -21.36 21.19
C ALA A 52 -4.71 -22.02 20.67
N GLY A 53 -4.57 -22.90 19.67
CA GLY A 53 -5.68 -23.51 18.94
C GLY A 53 -6.10 -22.73 17.69
N THR A 54 -5.73 -21.45 17.58
CA THR A 54 -6.00 -20.63 16.40
C THR A 54 -5.03 -20.98 15.26
N THR A 55 -5.55 -21.55 14.18
CA THR A 55 -4.73 -21.96 13.02
C THR A 55 -4.93 -21.07 11.80
N LYS A 56 -5.95 -20.21 11.81
CA LYS A 56 -6.29 -19.31 10.71
C LYS A 56 -6.69 -17.95 11.24
N LEU A 57 -6.30 -16.92 10.50
CA LEU A 57 -6.70 -15.54 10.73
C LEU A 57 -7.14 -14.96 9.40
N THR A 58 -8.40 -14.54 9.31
CA THR A 58 -8.94 -13.84 8.13
C THR A 58 -8.76 -12.34 8.30
N TYR A 59 -8.44 -11.64 7.21
CA TYR A 59 -8.18 -10.20 7.27
C TYR A 59 -8.69 -9.46 6.04
N THR A 60 -8.95 -8.17 6.24
CA THR A 60 -9.03 -7.13 5.21
C THR A 60 -8.24 -5.95 5.72
N ILE A 61 -7.26 -5.48 4.96
CA ILE A 61 -6.48 -4.29 5.28
C ILE A 61 -6.51 -3.30 4.12
N VAL A 62 -6.49 -2.02 4.45
CA VAL A 62 -6.47 -0.91 3.50
C VAL A 62 -5.33 0.04 3.85
N GLY A 63 -4.45 0.32 2.90
CA GLY A 63 -3.43 1.37 3.02
C GLY A 63 -4.07 2.76 3.05
N ALA A 64 -3.40 3.75 3.61
CA ALA A 64 -3.95 5.10 3.66
C ALA A 64 -3.88 5.82 2.31
N GLY A 65 -4.80 6.75 2.08
CA GLY A 65 -4.79 7.64 0.92
C GLY A 65 -3.79 8.79 1.07
N GLY A 66 -3.28 9.27 -0.07
CA GLY A 66 -2.58 10.56 -0.14
C GLY A 66 -3.54 11.73 -0.03
N ALA A 67 -3.02 12.90 0.33
CA ALA A 67 -3.84 14.11 0.49
C ALA A 67 -4.30 14.71 -0.84
N ASN A 68 -5.51 15.26 -0.82
CA ASN A 68 -6.12 15.98 -1.94
C ASN A 68 -5.56 17.38 -2.07
N ALA A 69 -5.38 17.85 -3.31
CA ALA A 69 -5.00 19.22 -3.58
C ALA A 69 -6.23 20.15 -3.58
N SER A 70 -7.33 19.67 -4.16
CA SER A 70 -8.66 20.27 -4.18
C SER A 70 -9.71 19.17 -4.40
N THR A 71 -11.00 19.53 -4.44
CA THR A 71 -12.07 18.59 -4.83
C THR A 71 -11.94 18.09 -6.28
N ALA A 72 -11.27 18.84 -7.15
CA ALA A 72 -11.03 18.47 -8.55
C ALA A 72 -9.72 17.70 -8.77
N VAL A 73 -8.82 17.67 -7.78
CA VAL A 73 -7.52 17.01 -7.88
C VAL A 73 -7.28 16.17 -6.62
N THR A 74 -7.58 14.88 -6.74
CA THR A 74 -7.55 13.91 -5.65
C THR A 74 -6.16 13.30 -5.45
N GLY A 75 -5.80 12.97 -4.22
CA GLY A 75 -4.67 12.10 -3.92
C GLY A 75 -4.90 10.68 -4.45
N GLY A 76 -3.85 9.88 -4.44
CA GLY A 76 -3.94 8.46 -4.71
C GLY A 76 -4.61 7.72 -3.55
N SER A 77 -5.36 6.68 -3.84
CA SER A 77 -5.91 5.77 -2.83
C SER A 77 -4.86 4.75 -2.37
N GLY A 78 -4.96 4.27 -1.13
CA GLY A 78 -4.20 3.09 -0.70
C GLY A 78 -4.76 1.79 -1.28
N ALA A 79 -3.98 0.71 -1.17
CA ALA A 79 -4.34 -0.61 -1.66
C ALA A 79 -5.28 -1.30 -0.67
N THR A 80 -6.15 -2.18 -1.16
CA THR A 80 -6.94 -3.09 -0.33
C THR A 80 -6.44 -4.52 -0.54
N ILE A 81 -6.26 -5.26 0.55
CA ILE A 81 -5.86 -6.66 0.52
C ILE A 81 -6.68 -7.43 1.53
N SER A 82 -7.28 -8.54 1.10
CA SER A 82 -7.99 -9.47 1.97
C SER A 82 -7.41 -10.87 1.82
N GLY A 83 -7.53 -11.70 2.85
CA GLY A 83 -6.98 -13.04 2.78
C GLY A 83 -7.06 -13.82 4.08
N THR A 84 -6.24 -14.86 4.16
CA THR A 84 -6.11 -15.70 5.35
C THR A 84 -4.65 -15.97 5.63
N ILE A 85 -4.23 -15.73 6.87
CA ILE A 85 -2.91 -16.09 7.39
C ILE A 85 -3.06 -17.44 8.09
N THR A 86 -2.23 -18.41 7.69
CA THR A 86 -2.08 -19.67 8.42
C THR A 86 -1.17 -19.44 9.62
N LEU A 87 -1.65 -19.80 10.80
CA LEU A 87 -0.93 -19.67 12.07
C LEU A 87 -0.46 -21.05 12.56
N PRO A 88 0.59 -21.11 13.39
CA PRO A 88 1.17 -22.38 13.86
C PRO A 88 0.27 -23.17 14.83
N GLY A 89 -0.88 -22.62 15.25
CA GLY A 89 -1.76 -23.25 16.24
C GLY A 89 -1.28 -23.10 17.69
N THR A 90 -0.06 -22.61 17.91
CA THR A 90 0.44 -22.20 19.23
C THR A 90 0.03 -20.76 19.53
N ALA A 91 -0.03 -20.40 20.81
CA ALA A 91 -0.22 -19.01 21.20
C ALA A 91 0.87 -18.15 20.53
N THR A 92 0.46 -17.04 19.92
CA THR A 92 1.36 -16.17 19.16
C THR A 92 0.93 -14.72 19.30
N THR A 93 1.79 -13.81 18.88
CA THR A 93 1.53 -12.38 18.91
C THR A 93 1.69 -11.83 17.50
N ILE A 94 0.74 -11.00 17.09
CA ILE A 94 0.82 -10.24 15.83
C ILE A 94 0.87 -8.74 16.13
N THR A 95 1.48 -7.98 15.24
CA THR A 95 1.43 -6.51 15.28
C THR A 95 0.69 -6.02 14.06
N VAL A 96 -0.29 -5.14 14.26
CA VAL A 96 -1.01 -4.49 13.18
C VAL A 96 -0.60 -3.03 13.14
N VAL A 97 -0.12 -2.60 11.99
CA VAL A 97 0.24 -1.21 11.72
C VAL A 97 -0.80 -0.65 10.77
N VAL A 98 -1.56 0.35 11.19
CA VAL A 98 -2.57 1.03 10.36
C VAL A 98 -2.02 2.37 9.89
N GLY A 99 -1.99 2.55 8.57
CA GLY A 99 -1.47 3.77 7.93
C GLY A 99 -2.34 5.00 8.21
N GLY A 100 -1.68 6.14 8.38
CA GLY A 100 -2.32 7.45 8.46
C GLY A 100 -2.41 8.11 7.08
N VAL A 101 -3.43 8.95 6.90
CA VAL A 101 -3.61 9.78 5.70
C VAL A 101 -2.45 10.77 5.51
N GLY A 102 -2.14 11.11 4.26
CA GLY A 102 -1.24 12.23 3.97
C GLY A 102 -1.80 13.58 4.44
N GLY A 103 -0.92 14.50 4.82
CA GLY A 103 -1.26 15.85 5.25
C GLY A 103 -1.64 16.79 4.10
N ALA A 104 -2.60 17.66 4.36
CA ALA A 104 -3.07 18.70 3.43
C ALA A 104 -2.05 19.87 3.29
N ALA A 105 -2.48 20.98 2.67
CA ALA A 105 -1.66 22.16 2.36
C ALA A 105 -0.80 22.70 3.53
N GLY A 106 0.40 23.20 3.21
CA GLY A 106 1.36 23.74 4.18
C GLY A 106 2.53 22.77 4.39
N VAL A 107 2.79 22.38 5.65
CA VAL A 107 3.72 21.28 5.95
C VAL A 107 2.97 19.97 5.72
N GLY A 108 2.79 19.59 4.45
CA GLY A 108 2.10 18.38 4.04
C GLY A 108 2.86 17.14 4.51
N THR A 109 2.68 16.77 5.77
CA THR A 109 3.35 15.64 6.41
C THR A 109 2.93 14.34 5.72
N GLY A 110 3.89 13.44 5.51
CA GLY A 110 3.58 12.09 5.08
C GLY A 110 2.81 11.34 6.15
N GLY A 111 1.82 10.55 5.74
CA GLY A 111 1.07 9.69 6.64
C GLY A 111 1.96 8.65 7.30
N ALA A 112 1.84 8.46 8.62
CA ALA A 112 2.60 7.44 9.34
C ALA A 112 2.17 6.02 8.92
N GLY A 113 3.02 5.00 9.02
CA GLY A 113 2.62 3.62 8.73
C GLY A 113 3.77 2.64 8.55
N TYR A 114 3.49 1.49 7.92
CA TYR A 114 4.51 0.58 7.43
C TYR A 114 5.12 1.17 6.17
N GLY A 115 6.25 1.86 6.34
CA GLY A 115 6.68 2.92 5.43
C GLY A 115 5.78 4.16 5.58
N ASN A 116 6.38 5.28 5.95
CA ASN A 116 5.67 6.56 5.98
C ASN A 116 5.44 7.08 4.56
N GLY A 117 4.38 7.84 4.34
CA GLY A 117 4.27 8.67 3.13
C GLY A 117 5.38 9.71 3.05
N GLY A 118 5.61 10.22 1.85
CA GLY A 118 6.52 11.32 1.58
C GLY A 118 5.90 12.65 2.01
N SER A 119 6.68 13.47 2.71
CA SER A 119 6.28 14.82 3.14
C SER A 119 6.58 15.87 2.08
N THR A 120 5.98 17.05 2.20
CA THR A 120 6.33 18.25 1.43
C THR A 120 6.26 19.48 2.33
N SER A 121 7.21 20.40 2.21
CA SER A 121 7.31 21.61 3.04
C SER A 121 6.71 22.85 2.39
N ALA A 122 5.88 22.66 1.36
CA ALA A 122 5.43 23.72 0.47
C ALA A 122 3.91 23.88 0.46
N ASP A 123 3.44 25.12 0.37
CA ASP A 123 2.03 25.50 0.49
C ASP A 123 1.08 24.70 -0.40
N LEU A 124 1.52 24.36 -1.62
CA LEU A 124 0.72 23.65 -2.62
C LEU A 124 1.06 22.15 -2.76
N GLY A 125 2.06 21.67 -2.04
CA GLY A 125 2.35 20.24 -1.97
C GLY A 125 1.34 19.50 -1.10
N ARG A 126 1.13 18.21 -1.37
CA ARG A 126 0.35 17.30 -0.50
C ARG A 126 1.15 16.05 -0.15
N GLY A 127 1.02 15.59 1.08
CA GLY A 127 1.70 14.40 1.57
C GLY A 127 1.11 13.09 1.00
N GLY A 128 1.95 12.06 0.88
CA GLY A 128 1.51 10.70 0.58
C GLY A 128 0.94 9.98 1.81
N GLY A 129 0.13 8.94 1.60
CA GLY A 129 -0.40 8.08 2.67
C GLY A 129 0.60 7.01 3.13
N GLY A 130 0.50 6.60 4.40
CA GLY A 130 1.29 5.51 4.95
C GLY A 130 0.75 4.11 4.62
N GLY A 131 1.63 3.11 4.62
CA GLY A 131 1.24 1.71 4.42
C GLY A 131 0.56 1.10 5.64
N THR A 132 -0.33 0.14 5.41
CA THR A 132 -0.95 -0.69 6.47
C THR A 132 -0.37 -2.11 6.40
N ALA A 133 -0.04 -2.73 7.52
CA ALA A 133 0.57 -4.05 7.55
C ALA A 133 0.12 -4.92 8.72
N ILE A 134 0.19 -6.24 8.54
CA ILE A 134 0.12 -7.22 9.62
C ILE A 134 1.49 -7.90 9.70
N LEU A 135 2.10 -7.88 10.88
CA LEU A 135 3.44 -8.38 11.15
C LEU A 135 3.39 -9.56 12.11
N ASP A 136 4.34 -10.47 11.96
CA ASP A 136 4.61 -11.52 12.94
C ASP A 136 5.25 -10.96 14.22
N SER A 137 5.49 -11.84 15.19
CA SER A 137 6.10 -11.48 16.46
C SER A 137 7.55 -10.99 16.34
N THR A 138 8.19 -11.20 15.19
CA THR A 138 9.56 -10.74 14.88
C THR A 138 9.58 -9.43 14.07
N GLY A 139 8.41 -8.88 13.75
CA GLY A 139 8.26 -7.66 12.95
C GLY A 139 8.33 -7.89 11.44
N LYS A 140 8.34 -9.14 10.96
CA LYS A 140 8.29 -9.44 9.53
C LYS A 140 6.85 -9.37 9.04
N PRO A 141 6.59 -8.78 7.86
CA PRO A 141 5.24 -8.66 7.36
C PRO A 141 4.69 -10.01 6.89
N PHE A 142 3.47 -10.34 7.31
CA PHE A 142 2.62 -11.30 6.61
C PHE A 142 2.03 -10.67 5.35
N VAL A 143 1.59 -9.41 5.47
CA VAL A 143 0.93 -8.66 4.39
C VAL A 143 1.16 -7.16 4.60
N VAL A 144 1.29 -6.43 3.49
CA VAL A 144 1.40 -4.97 3.46
C VAL A 144 0.51 -4.43 2.34
N ALA A 145 -0.40 -3.53 2.68
CA ALA A 145 -1.15 -2.71 1.73
C ALA A 145 -0.48 -1.34 1.61
N GLY A 146 0.04 -1.04 0.41
CA GLY A 146 0.70 0.24 0.11
C GLY A 146 -0.23 1.45 0.23
N GLY A 147 0.33 2.59 0.62
CA GLY A 147 -0.35 3.88 0.67
C GLY A 147 -0.33 4.60 -0.68
N GLY A 148 -1.30 5.50 -0.88
CA GLY A 148 -1.43 6.30 -2.10
C GLY A 148 -0.50 7.53 -2.13
N GLY A 149 -0.16 8.00 -3.33
CA GLY A 149 0.65 9.20 -3.53
C GLY A 149 -0.12 10.50 -3.28
N GLY A 150 0.58 11.56 -2.87
CA GLY A 150 0.02 12.91 -2.70
C GLY A 150 -0.26 13.61 -4.02
N ALA A 151 -1.31 14.43 -4.06
CA ALA A 151 -1.63 15.30 -5.19
C ALA A 151 -0.90 16.65 -5.12
N VAL A 152 -1.13 17.51 -6.11
CA VAL A 152 -0.57 18.86 -6.15
C VAL A 152 -1.55 19.83 -6.83
N ALA A 153 -1.61 21.07 -6.32
CA ALA A 153 -2.31 22.15 -6.99
C ALA A 153 -1.31 23.02 -7.74
N ALA A 154 -1.54 23.28 -9.03
CA ALA A 154 -0.73 24.19 -9.81
C ALA A 154 -1.09 25.66 -9.51
N SER A 155 -0.12 26.56 -9.69
CA SER A 155 -0.35 28.01 -9.61
C SER A 155 0.29 28.72 -10.79
N SER A 156 -0.52 29.43 -11.58
CA SER A 156 -0.01 30.12 -12.76
C SER A 156 -0.83 31.35 -13.14
N SER A 157 -0.14 32.48 -13.35
CA SER A 157 -0.70 33.64 -14.03
C SER A 157 -0.36 33.53 -15.52
N GLY A 158 -1.38 33.62 -16.39
CA GLY A 158 -1.21 33.49 -17.84
C GLY A 158 -1.11 32.06 -18.38
N TYR A 159 -1.30 31.03 -17.54
CA TYR A 159 -1.38 29.62 -17.98
C TYR A 159 -2.63 28.93 -17.45
N ASN A 160 -3.16 28.02 -18.26
CA ASN A 160 -4.18 27.04 -17.87
C ASN A 160 -3.49 25.76 -17.38
N ALA A 161 -3.81 25.34 -16.16
CA ALA A 161 -3.29 24.10 -15.59
C ALA A 161 -4.24 22.92 -15.85
N SER A 162 -3.67 21.80 -16.30
CA SER A 162 -4.38 20.53 -16.46
C SER A 162 -3.49 19.38 -16.02
N GLY A 163 -3.98 18.48 -15.17
CA GLY A 163 -3.15 17.40 -14.64
C GLY A 163 -3.73 16.76 -13.38
N THR A 164 -3.24 15.56 -13.05
CA THR A 164 -4.04 14.54 -12.35
C THR A 164 -3.42 13.98 -11.06
N ALA A 165 -4.25 13.15 -10.41
CA ALA A 165 -4.12 12.55 -9.10
C ALA A 165 -2.79 11.85 -8.76
N GLY A 166 -2.56 11.65 -7.46
CA GLY A 166 -1.51 10.77 -6.97
C GLY A 166 -1.72 9.32 -7.40
N GLY A 167 -0.62 8.56 -7.48
CA GLY A 167 -0.69 7.14 -7.82
C GLY A 167 -1.48 6.36 -6.79
N SER A 168 -2.47 5.58 -7.22
CA SER A 168 -3.17 4.61 -6.37
C SER A 168 -2.36 3.33 -6.22
N ALA A 169 -2.26 2.83 -5.00
CA ALA A 169 -1.56 1.58 -4.74
C ALA A 169 -2.37 0.39 -5.28
N THR A 170 -1.75 -0.40 -6.13
CA THR A 170 -2.28 -1.68 -6.62
C THR A 170 -1.16 -2.74 -6.55
N PRO A 171 -1.42 -4.02 -6.89
CA PRO A 171 -0.37 -5.05 -6.96
C PRO A 171 0.79 -4.61 -7.85
N ASN A 172 0.49 -3.88 -8.92
CA ASN A 172 1.45 -3.10 -9.69
C ASN A 172 1.26 -1.63 -9.30
N PRO A 173 2.07 -1.07 -8.38
CA PRO A 173 1.87 0.29 -7.91
C PRO A 173 1.87 1.28 -9.08
N ASN A 174 1.04 2.32 -8.99
CA ASN A 174 0.89 3.29 -10.07
C ASN A 174 1.88 4.45 -9.90
N ALA A 175 2.40 4.91 -11.03
CA ALA A 175 3.14 6.17 -11.11
C ALA A 175 2.23 7.36 -10.73
N GLY A 176 2.84 8.47 -10.33
CA GLY A 176 2.13 9.72 -10.08
C GLY A 176 1.63 10.35 -11.37
N GLY A 177 0.50 11.08 -11.29
CA GLY A 177 -0.01 11.88 -12.39
C GLY A 177 0.94 13.01 -12.84
N THR A 178 0.85 13.35 -14.12
CA THR A 178 1.56 14.49 -14.70
C THR A 178 0.75 15.78 -14.55
N VAL A 179 1.43 16.92 -14.49
CA VAL A 179 0.80 18.24 -14.55
C VAL A 179 1.35 19.01 -15.72
N THR A 180 0.45 19.53 -16.55
CA THR A 180 0.77 20.34 -17.72
C THR A 180 0.20 21.74 -17.57
N LEU A 181 1.04 22.75 -17.79
CA LEU A 181 0.64 24.14 -17.91
C LEU A 181 0.65 24.56 -19.38
N THR A 182 -0.47 25.08 -19.87
CA THR A 182 -0.61 25.57 -21.24
C THR A 182 -0.72 27.09 -21.24
N PRO A 183 0.17 27.83 -21.94
CA PRO A 183 0.09 29.30 -22.02
C PRO A 183 -1.24 29.78 -22.63
N THR A 184 -1.86 30.78 -22.03
CA THR A 184 -3.15 31.35 -22.50
C THR A 184 -2.98 32.15 -23.79
N ALA A 185 -1.82 32.79 -23.98
CA ALA A 185 -1.48 33.59 -25.15
C ALA A 185 -0.84 32.78 -26.29
N GLY A 186 -0.87 31.44 -26.23
CA GLY A 186 -0.12 30.56 -27.11
C GLY A 186 1.35 30.39 -26.69
N GLY A 187 1.95 29.25 -27.05
CA GLY A 187 3.33 28.90 -26.70
C GLY A 187 3.49 27.42 -26.32
N THR A 188 4.69 27.04 -25.91
CA THR A 188 5.00 25.65 -25.52
C THR A 188 4.39 25.32 -24.17
N ALA A 189 3.69 24.18 -24.08
CA ALA A 189 3.24 23.65 -22.81
C ALA A 189 4.42 23.21 -21.93
N LEU A 190 4.24 23.27 -20.62
CA LEU A 190 5.21 22.88 -19.62
C LEU A 190 4.67 21.69 -18.83
N THR A 191 5.40 20.58 -18.77
CA THR A 191 4.90 19.35 -18.15
C THR A 191 5.83 18.87 -17.04
N ALA A 192 5.33 18.80 -15.81
CA ALA A 192 5.98 18.11 -14.70
C ALA A 192 5.52 16.65 -14.64
N VAL A 193 6.49 15.74 -14.53
CA VAL A 193 6.24 14.30 -14.48
C VAL A 193 6.04 13.86 -13.04
N GLY A 194 5.08 12.96 -12.80
CA GLY A 194 4.90 12.34 -11.50
C GLY A 194 6.03 11.38 -11.14
N GLY A 195 6.07 10.94 -9.88
CA GLY A 195 7.02 9.93 -9.42
C GLY A 195 6.80 8.58 -10.11
N ALA A 196 7.84 7.76 -10.18
CA ALA A 196 7.71 6.37 -10.59
C ALA A 196 7.29 5.49 -9.41
N ALA A 197 6.55 4.44 -9.73
CA ALA A 197 6.17 3.42 -8.78
C ALA A 197 7.37 2.54 -8.37
N PRO A 198 7.36 1.96 -7.17
CA PRO A 198 8.36 0.98 -6.74
C PRO A 198 8.23 -0.33 -7.52
N SER A 199 9.34 -1.07 -7.61
CA SER A 199 9.39 -2.40 -8.22
C SER A 199 9.83 -3.43 -7.18
N GLY A 200 8.87 -4.23 -6.70
CA GLY A 200 9.11 -5.18 -5.62
C GLY A 200 9.56 -4.48 -4.32
N ALA A 201 10.76 -4.81 -3.86
CA ALA A 201 11.40 -4.23 -2.67
C ALA A 201 12.19 -2.94 -2.95
N THR A 202 12.34 -2.55 -4.22
CA THR A 202 13.07 -1.33 -4.61
C THR A 202 12.13 -0.14 -4.66
N GLY A 203 12.51 0.95 -3.99
CA GLY A 203 11.77 2.20 -3.97
C GLY A 203 11.59 2.80 -5.36
N GLY A 204 10.48 3.51 -5.56
CA GLY A 204 10.17 4.17 -6.81
C GLY A 204 11.08 5.38 -7.07
N ALA A 205 11.51 5.58 -8.31
CA ALA A 205 12.30 6.76 -8.68
C ALA A 205 11.47 8.04 -8.57
N GLY A 206 12.12 9.16 -8.23
CA GLY A 206 11.49 10.48 -8.30
C GLY A 206 11.14 10.86 -9.74
N GLY A 207 10.16 11.75 -9.89
CA GLY A 207 9.79 12.29 -11.19
C GLY A 207 10.97 13.02 -11.84
N ASN A 208 11.13 12.83 -13.15
CA ASN A 208 12.17 13.53 -13.89
C ASN A 208 11.72 14.99 -14.13
N GLY A 209 12.65 15.95 -13.96
CA GLY A 209 12.36 17.39 -13.98
C GLY A 209 11.51 17.84 -15.17
N ALA A 210 10.77 18.92 -14.99
CA ALA A 210 9.77 19.38 -15.95
C ALA A 210 10.31 19.52 -17.39
N THR A 211 9.51 19.08 -18.37
CA THR A 211 9.80 19.17 -19.80
C THR A 211 9.08 20.35 -20.44
N GLY A 212 9.75 21.01 -21.39
CA GLY A 212 9.24 22.20 -22.09
C GLY A 212 10.38 23.07 -22.61
N THR A 213 10.23 23.58 -23.83
CA THR A 213 11.12 24.56 -24.47
C THR A 213 10.49 25.95 -24.34
N GLY A 214 10.67 26.56 -23.17
CA GLY A 214 10.29 27.94 -22.87
C GLY A 214 11.27 28.51 -21.85
N SER A 215 11.87 29.66 -22.15
CA SER A 215 12.97 30.23 -21.36
C SER A 215 12.45 31.22 -20.31
N PRO A 216 13.04 31.31 -19.10
CA PRO A 216 13.82 30.31 -18.39
C PRO A 216 12.94 29.43 -17.49
N THR A 217 12.98 28.11 -17.69
CA THR A 217 12.40 27.12 -16.76
C THR A 217 13.48 26.57 -15.83
N THR A 218 13.38 26.84 -14.52
CA THR A 218 14.15 26.07 -13.53
C THR A 218 13.45 24.74 -13.28
N ARG A 219 14.19 23.64 -13.36
CA ARG A 219 13.68 22.28 -13.19
C ARG A 219 14.10 21.70 -11.86
N TYR A 220 13.19 20.96 -11.25
CA TYR A 220 13.40 20.33 -9.95
C TYR A 220 13.07 18.85 -10.08
N ASN A 221 14.05 17.97 -9.87
CA ASN A 221 13.83 16.53 -9.91
C ASN A 221 13.15 16.06 -8.62
N GLY A 222 12.23 15.11 -8.75
CA GLY A 222 11.62 14.42 -7.63
C GLY A 222 12.64 13.58 -6.85
N ASN A 223 12.25 13.17 -5.65
CA ASN A 223 13.02 12.30 -4.78
C ASN A 223 12.52 10.86 -4.90
N ALA A 224 13.46 9.92 -4.87
CA ALA A 224 13.12 8.50 -4.82
C ALA A 224 12.48 8.11 -3.48
N GLY A 225 11.62 7.10 -3.51
CA GLY A 225 11.15 6.40 -2.32
C GLY A 225 12.23 5.48 -1.75
N GLY A 226 12.06 5.11 -0.49
CA GLY A 226 12.90 4.16 0.21
C GLY A 226 12.62 2.71 -0.20
N ASN A 227 13.65 1.88 -0.13
CA ASN A 227 13.53 0.43 -0.29
C ASN A 227 12.85 -0.19 0.93
N ASN A 228 12.39 -1.44 0.79
CA ASN A 228 11.94 -2.21 1.94
C ASN A 228 13.05 -2.29 3.01
N GLY A 229 12.68 -2.12 4.27
CA GLY A 229 13.61 -2.15 5.41
C GLY A 229 14.30 -0.82 5.75
N THR A 230 14.18 0.23 4.92
CA THR A 230 14.87 1.51 5.17
C THR A 230 14.00 2.57 5.85
N GLY A 231 12.71 2.32 5.99
CA GLY A 231 11.70 3.26 6.49
C GLY A 231 11.03 2.81 7.78
N ALA A 232 9.97 3.52 8.14
CA ALA A 232 9.26 3.29 9.39
C ALA A 232 8.66 1.88 9.46
N ASN A 233 8.74 1.27 10.65
CA ASN A 233 8.26 -0.10 10.93
C ASN A 233 8.83 -1.17 9.99
N GLY A 234 9.95 -0.92 9.31
CA GLY A 234 10.59 -1.86 8.38
C GLY A 234 10.09 -1.79 6.94
N GLY A 235 9.17 -0.88 6.60
CA GLY A 235 8.74 -0.64 5.21
C GLY A 235 9.63 0.36 4.45
N GLY A 236 9.22 0.75 3.25
CA GLY A 236 9.85 1.82 2.47
C GLY A 236 9.08 3.13 2.56
N ASN A 237 9.75 4.23 2.92
CA ASN A 237 9.13 5.55 2.99
C ASN A 237 8.90 6.12 1.59
N GLY A 238 7.79 6.84 1.37
CA GLY A 238 7.57 7.58 0.14
C GLY A 238 8.60 8.72 -0.05
N GLY A 239 8.89 9.04 -1.31
CA GLY A 239 9.79 10.13 -1.67
C GLY A 239 9.23 11.48 -1.21
N THR A 240 10.07 12.29 -0.59
CA THR A 240 9.73 13.65 -0.17
C THR A 240 9.41 14.52 -1.39
N GLY A 241 8.32 15.27 -1.36
CA GLY A 241 7.99 16.24 -2.39
C GLY A 241 9.04 17.35 -2.45
N VAL A 242 9.40 17.75 -3.65
CA VAL A 242 10.30 18.87 -3.92
C VAL A 242 9.64 20.21 -3.61
N THR A 243 10.42 21.12 -3.05
CA THR A 243 10.05 22.50 -2.79
C THR A 243 10.61 23.41 -3.88
N ILE A 244 9.70 24.13 -4.53
CA ILE A 244 10.01 25.09 -5.60
C ILE A 244 9.95 26.49 -4.97
N PRO A 245 11.10 27.18 -4.81
CA PRO A 245 11.12 28.55 -4.32
C PRO A 245 10.56 29.49 -5.39
N THR A 246 9.68 30.41 -4.98
CA THR A 246 9.09 31.35 -5.92
C THR A 246 9.08 32.74 -5.33
N SER A 247 9.66 33.69 -6.07
CA SER A 247 9.63 35.11 -5.75
C SER A 247 8.70 35.78 -6.75
N ALA A 248 7.45 36.01 -6.36
CA ALA A 248 6.58 36.94 -7.07
C ALA A 248 6.62 38.30 -6.36
N SER A 249 6.45 39.39 -7.10
CA SER A 249 6.31 40.74 -6.56
C SER A 249 5.09 40.80 -5.63
N GLY A 250 5.29 40.56 -4.33
CA GLY A 250 4.23 40.42 -3.32
C GLY A 250 4.50 39.38 -2.22
N GLY A 251 5.52 38.52 -2.36
CA GLY A 251 5.96 37.59 -1.31
C GLY A 251 6.55 36.28 -1.85
N THR A 252 7.26 35.54 -1.00
CA THR A 252 7.78 34.20 -1.32
C THR A 252 6.65 33.19 -1.20
N ARG A 253 6.20 32.60 -2.32
CA ARG A 253 5.24 31.49 -2.30
C ARG A 253 6.00 30.19 -2.55
N VAL A 254 5.61 29.09 -1.92
CA VAL A 254 6.33 27.82 -2.09
C VAL A 254 5.42 26.80 -2.75
N VAL A 255 5.76 26.40 -3.98
CA VAL A 255 5.00 25.35 -4.68
C VAL A 255 5.66 24.01 -4.42
N GLY A 256 4.88 23.06 -3.94
CA GLY A 256 5.33 21.70 -3.66
C GLY A 256 4.95 20.75 -4.77
N THR A 257 5.60 19.60 -4.80
CA THR A 257 5.16 18.44 -5.56
C THR A 257 4.45 17.45 -4.63
N GLY A 258 3.74 16.46 -5.20
CA GLY A 258 3.12 15.40 -4.42
C GLY A 258 4.17 14.45 -3.83
N GLY A 259 4.06 14.15 -2.53
CA GLY A 259 4.89 13.14 -1.86
C GLY A 259 4.50 11.71 -2.27
N GLY A 260 5.45 10.79 -2.34
CA GLY A 260 5.17 9.38 -2.64
C GLY A 260 4.41 8.67 -1.52
N GLY A 261 3.69 7.59 -1.80
CA GLY A 261 3.07 6.73 -0.79
C GLY A 261 4.09 5.82 -0.10
N GLY A 262 3.87 5.51 1.17
CA GLY A 262 4.63 4.50 1.91
C GLY A 262 4.13 3.08 1.65
N GLY A 263 4.89 2.05 2.01
CA GLY A 263 4.46 0.66 1.83
C GLY A 263 5.59 -0.34 2.05
N TYR A 264 5.51 -1.48 1.37
CA TYR A 264 6.60 -2.45 1.39
C TYR A 264 7.88 -1.84 0.82
N ALA A 265 7.76 -1.18 -0.34
CA ALA A 265 8.70 -0.16 -0.81
C ALA A 265 7.93 1.15 -1.07
N GLY A 266 8.59 2.28 -0.91
CA GLY A 266 7.97 3.59 -1.06
C GLY A 266 7.92 4.06 -2.51
N GLY A 267 6.87 4.80 -2.89
CA GLY A 267 6.78 5.46 -4.20
C GLY A 267 7.65 6.72 -4.28
N GLY A 268 8.06 7.11 -5.49
CA GLY A 268 8.77 8.37 -5.70
C GLY A 268 7.85 9.59 -5.63
N SER A 269 8.40 10.77 -5.33
CA SER A 269 7.67 12.03 -5.44
C SER A 269 7.62 12.57 -6.87
N GLY A 270 6.70 13.49 -7.13
CA GLY A 270 6.64 14.21 -8.39
C GLY A 270 7.80 15.18 -8.60
N ALA A 271 8.08 15.51 -9.86
CA ALA A 271 9.03 16.54 -10.25
C ALA A 271 8.38 17.93 -10.26
N GLY A 272 9.18 18.99 -10.34
CA GLY A 272 8.70 20.37 -10.35
C GLY A 272 9.34 21.23 -11.43
N GLY A 273 8.70 22.37 -11.71
CA GLY A 273 9.23 23.41 -12.57
C GLY A 273 8.73 24.80 -12.18
N ALA A 274 9.55 25.82 -12.46
CA ALA A 274 9.19 27.22 -12.32
C ALA A 274 9.59 28.01 -13.56
N VAL A 275 8.74 28.94 -13.98
CA VAL A 275 9.06 29.96 -14.98
C VAL A 275 9.08 31.33 -14.31
N THR A 276 10.16 32.08 -14.54
CA THR A 276 10.32 33.45 -14.06
C THR A 276 10.19 34.45 -15.22
N GLY A 277 9.51 35.58 -14.97
CA GLY A 277 9.24 36.60 -15.99
C GLY A 277 7.93 37.34 -15.73
N THR A 278 7.40 38.03 -16.74
CA THR A 278 6.14 38.80 -16.66
C THR A 278 4.92 37.92 -16.41
N ASN A 279 4.94 36.68 -16.89
CA ASN A 279 3.96 35.64 -16.60
C ASN A 279 4.63 34.56 -15.74
N TYR A 280 4.32 34.58 -14.45
CA TYR A 280 4.89 33.65 -13.48
C TYR A 280 4.05 32.37 -13.36
N ALA A 281 4.74 31.22 -13.32
CA ALA A 281 4.11 29.93 -13.11
C ALA A 281 5.02 28.96 -12.34
N ALA A 282 4.43 28.23 -11.40
CA ALA A 282 5.07 27.08 -10.76
C ALA A 282 4.10 25.90 -10.69
N TYR A 283 4.65 24.72 -10.92
CA TYR A 283 3.89 23.49 -11.09
C TYR A 283 4.71 22.30 -10.63
N GLY A 284 4.01 21.29 -10.14
CA GLY A 284 4.60 20.03 -9.68
C GLY A 284 3.82 18.84 -10.23
N GLY A 285 4.46 17.69 -10.35
CA GLY A 285 3.82 16.40 -10.58
C GLY A 285 3.33 15.78 -9.27
N ALA A 286 2.46 14.79 -9.38
CA ALA A 286 1.96 14.05 -8.22
C ALA A 286 2.92 12.92 -7.80
N GLY A 287 2.81 12.45 -6.56
CA GLY A 287 3.59 11.31 -6.06
C GLY A 287 3.05 9.97 -6.54
N ALA A 288 3.90 8.97 -6.65
CA ALA A 288 3.52 7.58 -6.90
C ALA A 288 3.04 6.89 -5.63
N SER A 289 2.31 5.78 -5.75
CA SER A 289 1.95 4.91 -4.61
C SER A 289 3.12 4.07 -4.10
N GLY A 290 3.06 3.63 -2.84
CA GLY A 290 3.92 2.55 -2.34
C GLY A 290 3.50 1.16 -2.83
N SER A 291 4.41 0.18 -2.78
CA SER A 291 4.10 -1.22 -3.15
C SER A 291 3.41 -1.98 -2.02
N SER A 292 2.69 -3.03 -2.42
CA SER A 292 2.08 -4.01 -1.53
C SER A 292 2.91 -5.29 -1.47
N TYR A 293 2.68 -6.12 -0.45
CA TYR A 293 3.38 -7.40 -0.25
C TYR A 293 2.49 -8.45 0.41
N THR A 294 2.70 -9.73 0.09
CA THR A 294 2.09 -10.89 0.76
C THR A 294 3.10 -12.03 0.89
N ALA A 295 3.22 -12.63 2.08
CA ALA A 295 4.27 -13.61 2.40
C ALA A 295 4.03 -15.06 1.94
N GLY A 296 2.89 -15.40 1.31
CA GLY A 296 2.59 -16.80 0.98
C GLY A 296 1.50 -17.02 -0.08
N ALA A 297 1.54 -18.21 -0.68
CA ALA A 297 0.53 -18.71 -1.63
C ALA A 297 -0.82 -18.96 -0.93
N GLY A 298 -1.94 -18.70 -1.62
CA GLY A 298 -3.29 -18.83 -1.08
C GLY A 298 -3.91 -17.52 -0.54
N ASN A 299 -3.15 -16.42 -0.49
CA ASN A 299 -3.71 -15.08 -0.30
C ASN A 299 -4.33 -14.57 -1.61
N THR A 300 -5.57 -14.10 -1.57
CA THR A 300 -6.21 -13.47 -2.74
C THR A 300 -6.04 -11.97 -2.64
N VAL A 301 -5.04 -11.41 -3.32
CA VAL A 301 -4.92 -9.95 -3.45
C VAL A 301 -6.03 -9.46 -4.38
N THR A 302 -7.19 -9.11 -3.81
CA THR A 302 -8.26 -8.43 -4.55
C THR A 302 -7.99 -6.93 -4.51
N SER A 303 -7.35 -6.44 -5.56
CA SER A 303 -7.14 -5.01 -5.73
C SER A 303 -8.44 -4.34 -6.18
N SER A 304 -9.30 -3.95 -5.25
CA SER A 304 -10.30 -2.94 -5.58
C SER A 304 -9.61 -1.58 -5.54
N GLY A 305 -8.96 -1.21 -6.65
CA GLY A 305 -8.42 0.13 -6.90
C GLY A 305 -9.51 1.19 -7.04
N SER A 306 -10.54 1.15 -6.19
CA SER A 306 -11.57 2.18 -6.18
C SER A 306 -10.96 3.42 -5.54
N ALA A 307 -10.80 4.46 -6.36
CA ALA A 307 -10.35 5.80 -6.02
C ALA A 307 -11.20 6.52 -4.93
N ASN A 308 -12.13 5.82 -4.28
CA ASN A 308 -13.09 6.36 -3.32
C ASN A 308 -12.49 6.71 -1.94
N ASN A 309 -11.22 6.37 -1.68
CA ASN A 309 -10.52 6.63 -0.41
C ASN A 309 -9.31 7.58 -0.54
N ALA A 310 -9.31 8.48 -1.53
CA ALA A 310 -8.36 9.60 -1.54
C ALA A 310 -8.57 10.45 -0.27
N ALA A 311 -7.50 10.72 0.48
CA ALA A 311 -7.51 11.38 1.79
C ALA A 311 -8.26 10.65 2.93
N GLN A 312 -8.15 9.32 3.03
CA GLN A 312 -8.61 8.57 4.21
C GLN A 312 -7.46 7.85 4.92
N ASN A 313 -7.62 7.63 6.23
CA ASN A 313 -6.75 6.73 6.98
C ASN A 313 -6.87 5.30 6.43
N GLY A 314 -5.82 4.51 6.65
CA GLY A 314 -5.88 3.08 6.45
C GLY A 314 -6.86 2.43 7.44
N SER A 315 -7.15 1.17 7.21
CA SER A 315 -7.96 0.37 8.12
C SER A 315 -7.48 -1.08 8.13
N ALA A 316 -7.81 -1.80 9.21
CA ALA A 316 -7.62 -3.22 9.30
C ALA A 316 -8.83 -3.84 10.00
N THR A 317 -9.28 -4.98 9.49
CA THR A 317 -10.26 -5.84 10.12
C THR A 317 -9.70 -7.24 10.13
N ILE A 318 -9.61 -7.84 11.31
CA ILE A 318 -8.99 -9.15 11.52
C ILE A 318 -10.00 -10.02 12.27
N THR A 319 -10.17 -11.27 11.86
CA THR A 319 -11.03 -12.25 12.54
C THR A 319 -10.32 -13.59 12.67
N TYR A 320 -10.28 -14.14 13.88
CA TYR A 320 -9.67 -15.43 14.21
C TYR A 320 -10.48 -16.19 15.26
#